data_AF-A0A7K2LRJ4-F1
#
_entry.id   AF-A0A7K2LRJ4-F1
#
_cell.length_a   1.000
_cell.length_b   1.000
_cell.length_c   1.000
_cell.angle_alpha   90.00
_cell.angle_beta   90.00
_cell.angle_gamma   90.00
#
_symmetry.space_group_name_H-M   'P 1'
#
loop_
_entity.id
_entity.type
_entity.pdbx_description
1 polymer ?
#
loop_
_entity_poly.entity_id
_entity_poly.type
_entity_poly.pdbx_seq_one_letter_code
_entity_poly.pdbx_strand_id
1 'polypeptide(L)'
;AAARLADTPWRTNAEVPGHELRTRWHAAPGAMDEAERSLERGMLTARGLDRVLRVAWTIADLRGHARPDAGDVTLALQLRTGVPRGVPMAIGAPA
;
A
#
# COMPACT_ATOMS: atom_id res chain seq x y z
N ALA A 1 -8.49 -8.61 -1.92
CA ALA A 1 -8.91 -7.62 -2.94
C ALA A 1 -10.38 -7.79 -3.29
N ALA A 2 -10.78 -8.95 -3.82
CA ALA A 2 -12.14 -9.20 -4.32
C ALA A 2 -13.27 -8.81 -3.33
N ALA A 3 -13.12 -9.17 -2.04
CA ALA A 3 -14.12 -8.82 -1.02
C ALA A 3 -14.30 -7.31 -0.82
N ARG A 4 -13.20 -6.55 -0.70
CA ARG A 4 -13.26 -5.08 -0.50
C ARG A 4 -13.76 -4.34 -1.75
N LEU A 5 -13.49 -4.87 -2.94
CA LEU A 5 -13.84 -4.23 -4.21
C LEU A 5 -15.20 -4.64 -4.77
N ALA A 6 -15.94 -5.52 -4.07
CA ALA A 6 -17.18 -6.13 -4.57
C ALA A 6 -18.23 -5.12 -5.08
N ASP A 7 -18.41 -3.99 -4.37
CA ASP A 7 -19.38 -2.95 -4.72
C ASP A 7 -18.78 -1.81 -5.56
N THR A 8 -17.75 -2.12 -6.34
CA THR A 8 -17.03 -1.13 -7.14
C THR A 8 -16.80 -1.65 -8.57
N PRO A 9 -16.56 -0.78 -9.56
CA PRO A 9 -16.29 -1.23 -10.92
C PRO A 9 -14.90 -1.89 -11.08
N TRP A 10 -14.04 -1.84 -10.05
CA TRP A 10 -12.67 -2.33 -10.10
C TRP A 10 -12.56 -3.76 -9.62
N ARG A 11 -11.75 -4.56 -10.29
CA ARG A 11 -11.48 -5.96 -9.94
C ARG A 11 -10.14 -6.14 -9.25
N THR A 12 -9.22 -5.20 -9.46
CA THR A 12 -7.87 -5.24 -8.91
C THR A 12 -7.45 -3.90 -8.31
N ASN A 13 -6.46 -3.91 -7.41
CA ASN A 13 -5.86 -2.69 -6.87
C ASN A 13 -5.22 -1.79 -7.96
N ALA A 14 -4.80 -2.37 -9.09
CA ALA A 14 -4.22 -1.65 -10.21
C ALA A 14 -5.22 -0.69 -10.88
N GLU A 15 -6.49 -1.08 -10.92
CA GLU A 15 -7.55 -0.32 -11.59
C GLU A 15 -8.06 0.86 -10.76
N VAL A 16 -7.84 0.82 -9.44
CA VAL A 16 -8.32 1.89 -8.54
C VAL A 16 -7.56 3.20 -8.80
N PRO A 17 -8.26 4.32 -9.08
CA PRO A 17 -7.64 5.63 -9.20
C PRO A 17 -6.91 6.08 -7.93
N GLY A 18 -5.81 6.82 -8.08
CA GLY A 18 -5.02 7.30 -6.93
C GLY A 18 -5.82 8.18 -5.98
N HIS A 19 -6.71 9.02 -6.51
CA HIS A 19 -7.57 9.88 -5.68
C HIS A 19 -8.55 9.06 -4.82
N GLU A 20 -9.16 8.01 -5.37
CA GLU A 20 -10.05 7.09 -4.64
C GLU A 20 -9.32 6.36 -3.51
N LEU A 21 -8.08 5.92 -3.74
CA LEU A 21 -7.25 5.33 -2.67
C LEU A 21 -7.04 6.30 -1.52
N ARG A 22 -6.82 7.59 -1.82
CA ARG A 22 -6.56 8.63 -0.82
C ARG A 22 -7.80 9.14 -0.09
N THR A 23 -9.01 8.92 -0.61
CA THR A 23 -10.25 9.44 -0.01
C THR A 23 -11.12 8.38 0.63
N ARG A 24 -11.09 7.14 0.11
CA ARG A 24 -11.98 6.06 0.55
C ARG A 24 -11.26 4.94 1.28
N TRP A 25 -9.99 4.69 0.94
CA TRP A 25 -9.25 3.50 1.37
C TRP A 25 -7.90 3.85 1.98
N HIS A 26 -7.97 4.44 3.16
CA HIS A 26 -6.80 4.82 3.94
C HIS A 26 -6.09 3.60 4.55
N ALA A 27 -4.78 3.72 4.69
CA ALA A 27 -4.00 2.85 5.56
C ALA A 27 -4.37 3.08 7.04
N ALA A 28 -3.87 2.22 7.93
CA ALA A 28 -3.97 2.44 9.36
C ALA A 28 -3.33 3.80 9.75
N PRO A 29 -3.82 4.47 10.81
CA PRO A 29 -3.21 5.70 11.30
C PRO A 29 -1.70 5.51 11.54
N GLY A 30 -0.88 6.44 11.07
CA GLY A 30 0.58 6.38 11.21
C GLY A 30 1.31 5.47 10.20
N ALA A 31 0.59 4.63 9.45
CA ALA A 31 1.22 3.66 8.54
C ALA A 31 1.92 4.31 7.34
N MET A 32 1.44 5.48 6.91
CA MET A 32 1.98 6.21 5.75
C MET A 32 3.08 7.20 6.11
N ASP A 33 3.36 7.44 7.39
CA ASP A 33 4.24 8.53 7.84
C ASP A 33 5.63 8.48 7.21
N GLU A 34 6.23 7.30 7.02
CA GLU A 34 7.55 7.20 6.37
C GLU A 34 7.49 7.50 4.87
N ALA A 35 6.40 7.12 4.20
CA ALA A 35 6.19 7.43 2.79
C ALA A 35 5.95 8.94 2.61
N GLU A 36 5.21 9.56 3.53
CA GLU A 36 4.96 11.01 3.57
C GLU A 36 6.24 11.79 3.85
N ARG A 37 7.05 11.40 4.84
CA ARG A 37 8.38 11.99 5.06
C ARG A 37 9.29 11.84 3.83
N SER A 38 9.20 10.72 3.12
CA SER A 38 9.95 10.54 1.87
C SER A 38 9.48 11.51 0.77
N LEU A 39 8.18 11.82 0.71
CA LEU A 39 7.62 12.85 -0.18
C LEU A 39 8.14 14.24 0.20
N GLU A 40 8.09 14.60 1.48
CA GLU A 40 8.57 15.90 1.99
C GLU A 40 10.07 16.12 1.69
N ARG A 41 10.87 15.05 1.77
CA ARG A 41 12.31 15.07 1.44
C ARG A 41 12.59 15.02 -0.08
N GLY A 42 11.58 14.98 -0.94
CA GLY A 42 11.76 14.87 -2.40
C GLY A 42 12.21 13.50 -2.90
N MET A 43 12.28 12.49 -2.03
CA MET A 43 12.62 11.10 -2.36
C MET A 43 11.42 10.34 -2.95
N LEU A 44 10.21 10.86 -2.74
CA LEU A 44 8.96 10.39 -3.30
C LEU A 44 8.28 11.53 -4.07
N THR A 45 7.48 11.18 -5.06
CA THR A 45 6.53 12.12 -5.69
C THR A 45 5.12 11.78 -5.22
N ALA A 46 4.15 12.68 -5.40
CA ALA A 46 2.74 12.38 -5.07
C ALA A 46 2.23 11.13 -5.80
N ARG A 47 2.58 10.96 -7.07
CA ARG A 47 2.28 9.76 -7.85
C ARG A 47 2.99 8.51 -7.32
N GLY A 48 4.18 8.71 -6.73
CA GLY A 48 4.90 7.70 -5.98
C GLY A 48 4.17 7.26 -4.71
N LEU A 49 3.58 8.21 -3.98
CA LEU A 49 2.77 7.95 -2.78
C LEU A 49 1.54 7.11 -3.12
N ASP A 50 0.81 7.50 -4.17
CA ASP A 50 -0.34 6.73 -4.68
C ASP A 50 0.07 5.30 -5.04
N ARG A 51 1.25 5.11 -5.65
CA ARG A 51 1.76 3.78 -5.99
C ARG A 51 2.12 2.95 -4.75
N VAL A 52 2.72 3.57 -3.74
CA VAL A 52 3.02 2.91 -2.47
C VAL A 52 1.74 2.44 -1.80
N LEU A 53 0.74 3.31 -1.65
CA LEU A 53 -0.54 2.97 -1.04
C LEU A 53 -1.25 1.84 -1.82
N ARG A 54 -1.22 1.88 -3.15
CA ARG A 54 -1.78 0.81 -3.99
C ARG A 54 -1.12 -0.54 -3.74
N VAL A 55 0.21 -0.59 -3.69
CA VAL A 55 0.95 -1.83 -3.44
C VAL A 55 0.72 -2.32 -2.01
N ALA A 56 0.66 -1.40 -1.04
CA ALA A 56 0.35 -1.72 0.35
C ALA A 56 -1.03 -2.38 0.48
N TRP A 57 -2.03 -1.92 -0.28
CA TRP A 57 -3.34 -2.59 -0.39
C TRP A 57 -3.26 -4.00 -0.96
N THR A 58 -2.42 -4.23 -1.98
CA THR A 58 -2.19 -5.59 -2.49
C THR A 58 -1.56 -6.49 -1.42
N ILE A 59 -0.58 -6.00 -0.67
CA ILE A 59 0.07 -6.77 0.40
C ILE A 59 -0.94 -7.09 1.51
N ALA A 60 -1.69 -6.08 1.97
CA ALA A 60 -2.74 -6.24 2.98
C ALA A 60 -3.79 -7.26 2.54
N ASP A 61 -4.24 -7.17 1.29
CA ASP A 61 -5.19 -8.10 0.68
C ASP A 61 -4.67 -9.55 0.64
N LEU A 62 -3.38 -9.75 0.40
CA LEU A 62 -2.75 -11.08 0.39
C LEU A 62 -2.53 -11.64 1.80
N ARG A 63 -2.30 -10.76 2.79
CA ARG A 63 -2.15 -11.12 4.21
C ARG A 63 -3.47 -11.25 4.96
N GLY A 64 -4.61 -10.92 4.32
CA GLY A 64 -5.92 -10.92 4.97
C GLY A 64 -6.13 -9.75 5.93
N HIS A 65 -5.34 -8.68 5.82
CA HIS A 65 -5.52 -7.47 6.62
C HIS A 65 -6.73 -6.67 6.13
N ALA A 66 -7.49 -6.09 7.06
CA ALA A 66 -8.64 -5.23 6.72
C ALA A 66 -8.23 -3.90 6.08
N ARG A 67 -7.02 -3.41 6.37
CA ARG A 67 -6.38 -2.23 5.78
C ARG A 67 -4.86 -2.33 5.90
N PRO A 68 -4.07 -1.64 5.05
CA PRO A 68 -2.62 -1.65 5.14
C PRO A 68 -2.13 -1.11 6.47
N ASP A 69 -1.21 -1.82 7.10
CA ASP A 69 -0.49 -1.33 8.27
C ASP A 69 0.92 -0.80 7.91
N ALA A 70 1.68 -0.39 8.92
CA ALA A 70 3.04 0.13 8.73
C ALA A 70 3.98 -0.91 8.10
N GLY A 71 3.79 -2.20 8.37
CA GLY A 71 4.58 -3.29 7.79
C GLY A 71 4.29 -3.48 6.30
N ASP A 72 3.02 -3.40 5.92
CA ASP A 72 2.59 -3.47 4.52
C ASP A 72 3.11 -2.29 3.70
N VAL A 73 3.04 -1.07 4.25
CA VAL A 73 3.57 0.14 3.62
C VAL A 73 5.09 0.09 3.52
N THR A 74 5.78 -0.39 4.57
CA THR A 74 7.24 -0.53 4.54
C THR A 74 7.68 -1.52 3.47
N LEU A 75 7.00 -2.67 3.35
CA LEU A 75 7.26 -3.63 2.29
C LEU A 75 6.95 -3.05 0.90
N ALA A 76 5.85 -2.30 0.74
CA ALA A 76 5.53 -1.61 -0.52
C ALA A 76 6.62 -0.60 -0.92
N LEU A 77 7.14 0.16 0.03
CA LEU A 77 8.26 1.06 -0.18
C LEU A 77 9.52 0.30 -0.59
N GLN A 78 9.84 -0.84 0.05
CA GLN A 78 10.99 -1.66 -0.31
C GLN A 78 10.88 -2.17 -1.75
N LEU A 79 9.74 -2.75 -2.12
CA LEU A 79 9.48 -3.24 -3.47
C LEU A 79 9.58 -2.13 -4.53
N ARG A 80 9.23 -0.89 -4.17
CA ARG A 80 9.33 0.26 -5.07
C ARG A 80 10.76 0.77 -5.25
N THR A 81 11.54 0.84 -4.17
CA THR A 81 12.87 1.47 -4.20
C THR A 81 14.01 0.47 -4.35
N GLY A 82 13.77 -0.82 -4.16
CA GLY A 82 14.82 -1.85 -4.10
C GLY A 82 15.72 -1.72 -2.87
N VAL A 83 15.40 -0.82 -1.93
CA VAL A 83 16.20 -0.55 -0.73
C VAL A 83 15.65 -1.39 0.42
N PRO A 84 16.46 -2.28 1.04
CA PRO A 84 16.04 -3.04 2.20
C PRO A 84 15.65 -2.11 3.37
N ARG A 85 14.52 -2.40 4.01
CA ARG A 85 14.01 -1.67 5.21
C ARG A 85 13.67 -2.65 6.35
N GLY A 86 14.40 -3.75 6.47
CA GLY A 86 14.24 -4.73 7.56
C GLY A 86 12.99 -5.63 7.54
N VAL A 87 12.02 -5.39 6.64
CA VAL A 87 10.88 -6.29 6.43
C VAL A 87 11.27 -7.46 5.52
N PRO A 88 11.06 -8.73 5.93
CA PRO A 88 11.29 -9.88 5.06
C PRO A 88 10.38 -9.86 3.83
N MET A 89 10.90 -10.27 2.66
CA MET A 89 10.12 -10.43 1.42
C MET A 89 9.19 -11.66 1.42
N ALA A 90 8.85 -12.20 2.59
CA ALA A 90 7.92 -13.32 2.70
C ALA A 90 6.47 -12.81 2.60
N ILE A 91 5.86 -13.07 1.45
CA ILE A 91 4.42 -12.87 1.22
C ILE A 91 3.79 -14.26 1.30
N GLY A 92 3.47 -14.71 2.52
CA GLY A 92 2.93 -16.05 2.77
C GLY A 92 1.40 -16.08 2.71
N ALA A 93 0.84 -17.08 2.02
CA ALA A 93 -0.57 -17.44 2.05
C ALA A 93 -1.00 -17.89 3.47
N PRO A 94 -2.28 -17.74 3.86
CA PRO A 94 -2.74 -18.23 5.16
C PRO A 94 -2.62 -19.74 5.25
N ALA A 95 -2.21 -20.22 6.43
CA ALA A 95 -2.26 -21.62 6.84
C ALA A 95 -3.72 -22.11 6.98
#